data_AF-A0A2V8TNU3-F1
#
_entry.id   AF-A0A2V8TNU3-F1
#
_cell.length_a   1.000
_cell.length_b   1.000
_cell.length_c   1.000
_cell.angle_alpha   90.00
_cell.angle_beta   90.00
_cell.angle_gamma   90.00
#
_symmetry.space_group_name_H-M   'P 1'
#
loop_
_entity.id
_entity.type
_entity.pdbx_description
1 polymer ?
#
loop_
_entity_poly.entity_id
_entity_poly.type
_entity_poly.pdbx_seq_one_letter_code
_entity_poly.pdbx_strand_id
1 'polypeptide(L)'
;MAQDHCVADVVFQDGTPCDDGNACTTDDVCRSGQCQGVPPGCDDGNPCTVDFINDTTGACMHNPSPGLQCDDGNPCTLSDTCQFNGTCVGSPLCDDGNPCTTDLCDPQTGACSHVTGSDSDGDGVPDACDNCPAIANANQLDTDGDKVGDVCDNCPLVSNPSQADQDHDGFGDACDNCPTIPNPDQDPCVCAECNIINITISFSSPFGKGSGLVSWTTPPEVDLVGFNIVVFDNKGNRIQLNPALIPCEECVTGIGHLYNYIIPKHKSGHNVFVEQLRMNGTVQTFGPAVKH
;
A
#
# COMPACT_ATOMS: atom_id res chain seq x y z
N MET A 1 61.91 49.07 -11.71
CA MET A 1 61.97 48.00 -12.72
C MET A 1 63.11 47.08 -12.31
N ALA A 2 62.81 46.09 -11.47
CA ALA A 2 63.81 45.12 -11.03
C ALA A 2 64.07 44.15 -12.18
N GLN A 3 65.34 43.92 -12.52
CA GLN A 3 65.77 43.12 -13.66
C GLN A 3 65.65 41.62 -13.33
N ASP A 4 64.90 40.92 -14.17
CA ASP A 4 64.44 39.55 -14.03
C ASP A 4 65.38 38.56 -14.75
N HIS A 5 66.58 38.37 -14.23
CA HIS A 5 67.56 37.44 -14.80
C HIS A 5 68.49 36.87 -13.72
N CYS A 6 68.24 35.65 -13.22
CA CYS A 6 69.30 34.82 -12.62
C CYS A 6 70.25 34.41 -13.77
N VAL A 7 71.14 35.31 -14.21
CA VAL A 7 72.15 35.03 -15.26
C VAL A 7 73.55 35.30 -14.71
N ALA A 8 74.46 34.40 -15.04
CA ALA A 8 75.82 34.25 -14.51
C ALA A 8 76.80 35.38 -14.89
N ASP A 9 76.45 36.65 -14.68
CA ASP A 9 77.38 37.77 -14.91
C ASP A 9 77.41 38.81 -13.76
N VAL A 10 76.64 38.60 -12.70
CA VAL A 10 76.84 39.25 -11.39
C VAL A 10 76.50 38.23 -10.31
N VAL A 11 77.38 38.04 -9.32
CA VAL A 11 77.21 37.03 -8.27
C VAL A 11 75.95 37.34 -7.44
N PHE A 12 74.83 36.69 -7.76
CA PHE A 12 73.66 36.61 -6.87
C PHE A 12 73.84 35.38 -5.96
N GLN A 13 73.68 35.59 -4.66
CA GLN A 13 73.81 34.55 -3.63
C GLN A 13 72.57 33.65 -3.65
N ASP A 14 72.74 32.35 -3.35
CA ASP A 14 71.59 31.47 -3.14
C ASP A 14 70.66 32.07 -2.06
N GLY A 15 69.35 32.09 -2.34
CA GLY A 15 68.34 32.69 -1.46
C GLY A 15 67.94 34.13 -1.80
N THR A 16 68.47 34.74 -2.87
CA THR A 16 67.95 36.03 -3.35
C THR A 16 66.58 35.85 -3.99
N PRO A 17 65.58 36.70 -3.65
CA PRO A 17 64.27 36.68 -4.31
C PRO A 17 64.41 36.89 -5.82
N CYS A 18 63.70 36.08 -6.59
CA CYS A 18 63.57 36.19 -8.04
C CYS A 18 62.12 35.82 -8.43
N ASP A 19 61.79 35.81 -9.71
CA ASP A 19 60.51 35.33 -10.23
C ASP A 19 60.86 34.32 -11.33
N ASP A 20 60.44 33.06 -11.21
CA ASP A 20 60.75 32.04 -12.23
C ASP A 20 59.74 32.05 -13.39
N GLY A 21 58.79 33.00 -13.36
CA GLY A 21 57.71 33.15 -14.34
C GLY A 21 56.63 32.09 -14.21
N ASN A 22 56.72 31.19 -13.23
CA ASN A 22 55.72 30.18 -12.94
C ASN A 22 54.77 30.68 -11.85
N ALA A 23 53.56 31.06 -12.26
CA ALA A 23 52.50 31.46 -11.32
C ALA A 23 52.08 30.34 -10.32
N CYS A 24 52.55 29.10 -10.52
CA CYS A 24 52.26 27.94 -9.68
C CYS A 24 53.30 27.71 -8.58
N THR A 25 54.27 28.60 -8.40
CA THR A 25 55.24 28.52 -7.31
C THR A 25 55.25 29.81 -6.49
N THR A 26 55.56 29.68 -5.20
CA THR A 26 55.71 30.79 -4.26
C THR A 26 57.09 30.74 -3.61
N ASP A 27 57.54 31.85 -3.04
CA ASP A 27 58.85 31.98 -2.40
C ASP A 27 60.04 31.67 -3.35
N ASP A 28 59.91 32.14 -4.59
CA ASP A 28 60.92 32.03 -5.65
C ASP A 28 62.26 32.63 -5.23
N VAL A 29 63.28 31.78 -5.21
CA VAL A 29 64.64 32.17 -4.84
C VAL A 29 65.65 31.60 -5.83
N CYS A 30 66.71 32.34 -6.13
CA CYS A 30 67.78 31.78 -6.95
C CYS A 30 68.45 30.65 -6.12
N ARG A 31 68.55 29.45 -6.70
CA ARG A 31 69.31 28.31 -6.19
C ARG A 31 70.21 27.79 -7.31
N SER A 32 71.52 27.77 -7.07
CA SER A 32 72.52 27.30 -8.05
C SER A 32 72.41 28.01 -9.41
N GLY A 33 72.07 29.30 -9.40
CA GLY A 33 71.98 30.14 -10.60
C GLY A 33 70.68 30.00 -11.41
N GLN A 34 69.67 29.29 -10.92
CA GLN A 34 68.32 29.23 -11.51
C GLN A 34 67.31 29.79 -10.53
N CYS A 35 66.32 30.55 -11.02
CA CYS A 35 65.17 30.92 -10.19
C CYS A 35 64.29 29.68 -10.05
N GLN A 36 64.02 29.28 -8.81
CA GLN A 36 63.19 28.12 -8.51
C GLN A 36 62.25 28.47 -7.36
N GLY A 37 60.95 28.35 -7.62
CA GLY A 37 59.94 28.45 -6.59
C GLY A 37 59.60 27.12 -5.91
N VAL A 38 58.91 27.22 -4.77
CA VAL A 38 58.33 26.06 -4.08
C VAL A 38 56.85 25.99 -4.46
N PRO A 39 56.34 24.85 -4.98
CA PRO A 39 54.91 24.71 -5.20
C PRO A 39 54.16 24.93 -3.88
N PRO A 40 53.19 25.86 -3.79
CA PRO A 40 52.37 25.99 -2.61
C PRO A 40 51.63 24.67 -2.39
N GLY A 41 51.71 24.12 -1.18
CA GLY A 41 50.90 22.96 -0.83
C GLY A 41 49.43 23.30 -1.04
N CYS A 42 48.77 22.59 -1.96
CA CYS A 42 47.36 22.79 -2.32
C CYS A 42 46.48 21.73 -1.63
N ASP A 43 46.95 21.11 -0.55
CA ASP A 43 46.21 20.09 0.17
C ASP A 43 45.19 20.75 1.12
N ASP A 44 43.89 20.55 0.91
CA ASP A 44 42.85 21.05 1.84
C ASP A 44 42.61 20.11 3.03
N GLY A 45 43.32 18.98 3.08
CA GLY A 45 43.19 17.96 4.11
C GLY A 45 41.92 17.12 3.98
N ASN A 46 41.15 17.26 2.90
CA ASN A 46 39.98 16.42 2.64
C ASN A 46 40.39 15.19 1.81
N PRO A 47 40.31 13.97 2.37
CA PRO A 47 40.67 12.74 1.64
C PRO A 47 39.75 12.46 0.43
N CYS A 48 38.63 13.16 0.31
CA CYS A 48 37.64 12.99 -0.75
C CYS A 48 37.77 13.99 -1.91
N THR A 49 38.78 14.85 -1.88
CA THR A 49 39.14 15.73 -2.99
C THR A 49 40.47 15.29 -3.59
N VAL A 50 40.56 15.44 -4.91
CA VAL A 50 41.86 15.42 -5.58
C VAL A 50 42.28 16.86 -5.75
N ASP A 51 43.40 17.15 -5.11
CA ASP A 51 43.95 18.48 -5.02
C ASP A 51 45.01 18.69 -6.09
N PHE A 52 44.83 19.73 -6.88
CA PHE A 52 45.75 20.06 -7.95
C PHE A 52 45.81 21.57 -8.18
N ILE A 53 46.97 22.02 -8.63
CA ILE A 53 47.15 23.41 -9.05
C ILE A 53 46.78 23.50 -10.53
N ASN A 54 46.01 24.52 -10.90
CA ASN A 54 45.75 24.81 -12.30
C ASN A 54 46.97 25.50 -12.93
N ASP A 55 47.68 24.79 -13.81
CA ASP A 55 48.92 25.24 -14.47
C ASP A 55 48.78 26.55 -15.28
N THR A 56 47.55 26.97 -15.61
CA THR A 56 47.30 28.21 -16.38
C THR A 56 46.99 29.41 -15.49
N THR A 57 46.34 29.19 -14.35
CA THR A 57 45.87 30.27 -13.48
C THR A 57 46.63 30.37 -12.16
N GLY A 58 47.45 29.36 -11.82
CA GLY A 58 48.09 29.24 -10.50
C GLY A 58 47.10 28.98 -9.36
N ALA A 59 45.83 28.74 -9.66
CA ALA A 59 44.79 28.55 -8.65
C ALA A 59 44.82 27.13 -8.08
N CYS A 60 44.68 27.01 -6.77
CA CYS A 60 44.49 25.73 -6.09
C CYS A 60 43.04 25.24 -6.30
N MET A 61 42.89 24.00 -6.74
CA MET A 61 41.61 23.37 -7.09
C MET A 61 41.46 22.06 -6.30
N HIS A 62 40.29 21.86 -5.70
CA HIS A 62 39.92 20.67 -4.92
C HIS A 62 38.68 20.05 -5.55
N ASN A 63 38.84 18.97 -6.32
CA ASN A 63 37.71 18.36 -7.01
C ASN A 63 37.28 17.09 -6.29
N PRO A 64 35.98 16.95 -5.92
CA PRO A 64 35.44 15.71 -5.37
C PRO A 64 35.74 14.51 -6.25
N SER A 65 36.25 13.44 -5.65
CA SER A 65 36.58 12.19 -6.34
C SER A 65 35.87 11.01 -5.67
N PRO A 66 34.73 10.58 -6.22
CA PRO A 66 33.94 9.50 -5.63
C PRO A 66 34.68 8.15 -5.68
N GLY A 67 34.47 7.32 -4.66
CA GLY A 67 35.03 5.97 -4.57
C GLY A 67 36.46 5.90 -4.03
N LEU A 68 37.09 7.03 -3.69
CA LEU A 68 38.29 7.01 -2.86
C LEU A 68 37.95 6.48 -1.46
N GLN A 69 38.90 5.77 -0.86
CA GLN A 69 38.80 5.37 0.54
C GLN A 69 39.02 6.59 1.42
N CYS A 70 38.21 6.71 2.46
CA CYS A 70 38.31 7.76 3.45
C CYS A 70 37.93 7.20 4.84
N ASP A 71 37.90 8.05 5.85
CA ASP A 71 37.40 7.74 7.19
C ASP A 71 36.51 8.92 7.60
N ASP A 72 35.23 8.66 7.87
CA ASP A 72 34.28 9.70 8.27
C ASP A 72 34.34 9.98 9.79
N GLY A 73 35.23 9.28 10.50
CA GLY A 73 35.46 9.39 11.93
C GLY A 73 34.34 8.78 12.77
N ASN A 74 33.36 8.11 12.15
CA ASN A 74 32.25 7.48 12.84
C ASN A 74 32.57 5.98 13.08
N PRO A 75 32.72 5.54 14.34
CA PRO A 75 32.98 4.14 14.66
C PRO A 75 31.86 3.17 14.25
N CYS A 76 30.67 3.70 13.93
CA CYS A 76 29.47 2.94 13.56
C CYS A 76 29.32 2.71 12.06
N THR A 77 30.29 3.13 11.27
CA THR A 77 30.35 2.93 9.84
C THR A 77 31.58 2.12 9.46
N LEU A 78 31.46 1.36 8.38
CA LEU A 78 32.56 0.62 7.79
C LEU A 78 32.65 0.93 6.30
N SER A 79 33.87 0.70 5.77
CA SER A 79 34.14 0.83 4.34
C SER A 79 33.77 2.21 3.82
N ASP A 80 34.23 3.25 4.53
CA ASP A 80 33.92 4.62 4.21
C ASP A 80 34.50 4.99 2.84
N THR A 81 33.63 5.59 2.03
CA THR A 81 33.94 5.96 0.66
C THR A 81 33.47 7.37 0.38
N CYS A 82 34.24 8.04 -0.46
CA CYS A 82 33.93 9.38 -0.89
C CYS A 82 32.72 9.37 -1.83
N GLN A 83 31.74 10.21 -1.54
CA GLN A 83 30.58 10.43 -2.40
C GLN A 83 30.86 11.49 -3.48
N PHE A 84 29.93 11.64 -4.43
CA PHE A 84 30.04 12.60 -5.53
C PHE A 84 30.12 14.07 -5.11
N ASN A 85 29.65 14.38 -3.91
CA ASN A 85 29.72 15.71 -3.32
C ASN A 85 31.01 15.95 -2.50
N GLY A 86 31.93 14.98 -2.44
CA GLY A 86 33.18 15.09 -1.69
C GLY A 86 33.04 14.83 -0.18
N THR A 87 31.92 14.26 0.26
CA THR A 87 31.75 13.82 1.66
C THR A 87 32.19 12.37 1.82
N CYS A 88 32.92 12.10 2.90
CA CYS A 88 33.18 10.73 3.33
C CYS A 88 31.96 10.19 4.09
N VAL A 89 31.46 9.02 3.68
CA VAL A 89 30.46 8.28 4.46
C VAL A 89 30.72 6.78 4.36
N GLY A 90 30.44 6.03 5.43
CA GLY A 90 30.44 4.58 5.38
C GLY A 90 29.09 3.90 5.37
N SER A 91 29.15 2.58 5.24
CA SER A 91 28.00 1.69 5.35
C SER A 91 27.73 1.37 6.83
N PRO A 92 26.47 1.20 7.26
CA PRO A 92 26.16 0.83 8.64
C PRO A 92 26.92 -0.43 9.09
N LEU A 93 27.61 -0.34 10.22
CA LEU A 93 28.39 -1.45 10.80
C LEU A 93 27.49 -2.54 11.41
N CYS A 94 26.41 -2.12 12.08
CA CYS A 94 25.66 -2.99 12.99
C CYS A 94 24.34 -3.51 12.40
N ASP A 95 24.15 -3.49 11.09
CA ASP A 95 22.95 -4.06 10.45
C ASP A 95 23.08 -5.61 10.42
N ASP A 96 22.23 -6.33 11.18
CA ASP A 96 22.19 -7.79 11.14
C ASP A 96 21.25 -8.36 10.07
N GLY A 97 20.59 -7.49 9.30
CA GLY A 97 19.64 -7.85 8.26
C GLY A 97 18.32 -8.42 8.79
N ASN A 98 18.07 -8.34 10.10
CA ASN A 98 16.83 -8.79 10.71
C ASN A 98 15.90 -7.59 10.96
N PRO A 99 14.79 -7.44 10.21
CA PRO A 99 13.87 -6.32 10.39
C PRO A 99 13.18 -6.30 11.76
N CYS A 100 13.20 -7.41 12.51
CA CYS A 100 12.51 -7.51 13.80
C CYS A 100 13.37 -6.99 14.97
N THR A 101 14.63 -6.65 14.70
CA THR A 101 15.56 -6.09 15.67
C THR A 101 15.86 -4.64 15.36
N THR A 102 16.16 -3.87 16.39
CA THR A 102 16.74 -2.54 16.25
C THR A 102 18.24 -2.64 16.40
N ASP A 103 18.95 -2.24 15.36
CA ASP A 103 20.41 -2.20 15.31
C ASP A 103 20.93 -0.95 16.02
N LEU A 104 21.58 -1.16 17.16
CA LEU A 104 22.19 -0.10 17.94
C LEU A 104 23.70 -0.17 17.82
N CYS A 105 24.29 0.98 17.53
CA CYS A 105 25.73 1.17 17.60
C CYS A 105 26.08 2.20 18.67
N ASP A 106 27.06 1.88 19.51
CA ASP A 106 27.64 2.84 20.44
C ASP A 106 28.52 3.84 19.68
N PRO A 107 28.17 5.15 19.67
CA PRO A 107 28.89 6.15 18.90
C PRO A 107 30.32 6.43 19.39
N GLN A 108 30.70 5.96 20.59
CA GLN A 108 32.05 6.14 21.13
C GLN A 108 32.94 4.93 20.88
N THR A 109 32.36 3.72 20.93
CA THR A 109 33.12 2.47 20.89
C THR A 109 32.96 1.69 19.60
N GLY A 110 31.93 1.99 18.80
CA GLY A 110 31.54 1.19 17.64
C GLY A 110 30.94 -0.17 18.01
N ALA A 111 30.62 -0.39 19.30
CA ALA A 111 30.05 -1.66 19.74
C ALA A 111 28.61 -1.83 19.23
N CYS A 112 28.34 -3.00 18.65
CA CYS A 112 27.02 -3.36 18.15
C CYS A 112 26.18 -4.07 19.19
N SER A 113 24.89 -3.75 19.22
CA SER A 113 23.86 -4.45 19.97
C SER A 113 22.57 -4.50 19.15
N HIS A 114 22.02 -5.70 18.96
CA HIS A 114 20.72 -5.90 18.32
C HIS A 114 19.71 -6.17 19.42
N VAL A 115 18.78 -5.22 19.62
CA VAL A 115 17.73 -5.37 20.62
C VAL A 115 16.42 -5.75 19.93
N THR A 116 15.62 -6.60 20.57
CA THR A 116 14.26 -6.86 20.10
C THR A 116 13.52 -5.54 19.97
N GLY A 117 12.84 -5.33 18.84
CA GLY A 117 12.02 -4.14 18.64
C GLY A 117 10.90 -4.02 19.68
N SER A 118 10.20 -2.89 19.65
CA SER A 118 8.95 -2.74 20.40
C SER A 118 7.96 -3.83 20.01
N ASP A 119 7.16 -4.27 20.98
CA ASP A 119 6.07 -5.23 20.82
C ASP A 119 4.85 -4.60 21.54
N SER A 120 3.98 -3.98 20.74
CA SER A 120 2.93 -3.09 21.22
C SER A 120 1.74 -3.85 21.80
N ASP A 121 1.48 -5.08 21.36
CA ASP A 121 0.37 -5.90 21.83
C ASP A 121 0.79 -7.12 22.69
N GLY A 122 2.09 -7.38 22.79
CA GLY A 122 2.68 -8.36 23.68
C GLY A 122 2.54 -9.81 23.20
N ASP A 123 2.38 -10.03 21.89
CA ASP A 123 2.21 -11.36 21.32
C ASP A 123 3.52 -12.12 21.06
N GLY A 124 4.66 -11.42 21.21
CA GLY A 124 6.01 -11.95 21.01
C GLY A 124 6.59 -11.72 19.61
N VAL A 125 5.89 -11.01 18.73
CA VAL A 125 6.37 -10.53 17.43
C VAL A 125 6.61 -9.02 17.52
N PRO A 126 7.84 -8.53 17.28
CA PRO A 126 8.09 -7.10 17.30
C PRO A 126 7.32 -6.36 16.20
N ASP A 127 6.85 -5.14 16.47
CA ASP A 127 6.01 -4.29 15.60
C ASP A 127 6.54 -4.17 14.16
N ALA A 128 7.86 -4.19 13.97
CA ALA A 128 8.50 -4.08 12.66
C ALA A 128 8.32 -5.33 11.77
N CYS A 129 7.98 -6.47 12.38
CA CYS A 129 7.73 -7.75 11.73
C CYS A 129 6.31 -8.28 11.98
N ASP A 130 5.51 -7.53 12.72
CA ASP A 130 4.15 -7.89 13.05
C ASP A 130 3.20 -7.37 11.96
N ASN A 131 2.46 -8.27 11.33
CA ASN A 131 1.42 -7.92 10.36
C ASN A 131 0.12 -7.42 11.00
N CYS A 132 0.02 -7.42 12.34
CA CYS A 132 -1.04 -6.77 13.13
C CYS A 132 -0.51 -6.12 14.43
N PRO A 133 0.31 -5.03 14.38
CA PRO A 133 1.01 -4.44 15.54
C PRO A 133 0.18 -3.98 16.74
N ALA A 134 -1.15 -4.05 16.66
CA ALA A 134 -2.06 -3.63 17.72
C ALA A 134 -3.00 -4.76 18.18
N ILE A 135 -2.94 -5.95 17.56
CA ILE A 135 -3.83 -7.08 17.81
C ILE A 135 -3.03 -8.38 17.78
N ALA A 136 -2.80 -8.92 18.97
CA ALA A 136 -1.96 -10.09 19.18
C ALA A 136 -2.32 -11.27 18.26
N ASN A 137 -1.37 -11.68 17.43
CA ASN A 137 -1.46 -12.78 16.47
C ASN A 137 -0.09 -13.44 16.23
N ALA A 138 0.47 -14.05 17.26
CA ALA A 138 1.79 -14.71 17.22
C ALA A 138 1.99 -15.77 16.10
N ASN A 139 0.91 -16.22 15.44
CA ASN A 139 0.97 -17.11 14.27
C ASN A 139 1.22 -16.37 12.94
N GLN A 140 1.05 -15.05 12.90
CA GLN A 140 1.26 -14.15 11.77
C GLN A 140 0.56 -14.66 10.50
N LEU A 141 -0.65 -15.20 10.66
CA LEU A 141 -1.43 -15.69 9.53
C LEU A 141 -1.86 -14.51 8.66
N ASP A 142 -1.56 -14.60 7.37
CA ASP A 142 -1.90 -13.64 6.32
C ASP A 142 -2.26 -14.47 5.07
N THR A 143 -3.56 -14.64 4.86
CA THR A 143 -4.10 -15.60 3.90
C THR A 143 -3.95 -15.13 2.45
N ASP A 144 -4.00 -13.83 2.20
CA ASP A 144 -3.93 -13.27 0.85
C ASP A 144 -2.57 -12.63 0.49
N GLY A 145 -1.68 -12.47 1.47
CA GLY A 145 -0.30 -12.04 1.31
C GLY A 145 -0.12 -10.53 1.16
N ASP A 146 -1.05 -9.73 1.68
CA ASP A 146 -1.03 -8.27 1.56
C ASP A 146 -0.24 -7.55 2.67
N LYS A 147 0.28 -8.32 3.64
CA LYS A 147 1.02 -7.89 4.84
C LYS A 147 0.16 -7.33 5.97
N VAL A 148 -1.15 -7.51 5.91
CA VAL A 148 -2.07 -7.32 7.03
C VAL A 148 -2.51 -8.71 7.49
N GLY A 149 -2.38 -8.99 8.78
CA GLY A 149 -2.73 -10.32 9.30
C GLY A 149 -4.24 -10.55 9.35
N ASP A 150 -4.68 -11.79 9.17
CA ASP A 150 -6.10 -12.20 9.12
C ASP A 150 -6.95 -11.69 10.31
N VAL A 151 -6.33 -11.45 11.48
CA VAL A 151 -7.05 -10.96 12.68
C VAL A 151 -7.34 -9.46 12.65
N CYS A 152 -6.60 -8.70 11.85
CA CYS A 152 -6.73 -7.25 11.72
C CYS A 152 -7.05 -6.82 10.28
N ASP A 153 -7.23 -7.77 9.37
CA ASP A 153 -7.62 -7.57 7.99
C ASP A 153 -9.15 -7.53 7.85
N ASN A 154 -9.67 -6.41 7.33
CA ASN A 154 -11.09 -6.23 7.01
C ASN A 154 -11.52 -6.88 5.68
N CYS A 155 -10.59 -7.52 4.96
CA CYS A 155 -10.82 -8.35 3.79
C CYS A 155 -9.86 -9.58 3.71
N PRO A 156 -9.92 -10.56 4.63
CA PRO A 156 -8.91 -11.65 4.78
C PRO A 156 -8.62 -12.56 3.57
N LEU A 157 -9.35 -12.39 2.47
CA LEU A 157 -9.22 -13.19 1.25
C LEU A 157 -8.91 -12.32 0.01
N VAL A 158 -8.80 -11.01 0.17
CA VAL A 158 -8.69 -10.04 -0.93
C VAL A 158 -7.70 -8.94 -0.55
N SER A 159 -6.48 -9.06 -1.11
CA SER A 159 -5.37 -8.15 -0.83
C SER A 159 -5.77 -6.67 -0.91
N ASN A 160 -5.69 -5.98 0.23
CA ASN A 160 -6.03 -4.58 0.39
C ASN A 160 -5.16 -3.90 1.48
N PRO A 161 -3.85 -3.70 1.24
CA PRO A 161 -2.91 -3.22 2.27
C PRO A 161 -3.26 -1.85 2.90
N SER A 162 -4.14 -1.08 2.27
CA SER A 162 -4.61 0.21 2.81
C SER A 162 -5.70 0.08 3.87
N GLN A 163 -6.33 -1.10 3.98
CA GLN A 163 -7.43 -1.38 4.92
C GLN A 163 -8.51 -0.29 4.87
N ALA A 164 -8.82 0.17 3.66
CA ALA A 164 -9.80 1.22 3.45
C ALA A 164 -11.20 0.66 3.71
N ASP A 165 -11.97 1.36 4.52
CA ASP A 165 -13.36 1.05 4.87
C ASP A 165 -14.07 2.40 4.99
N GLN A 166 -14.73 2.82 3.92
CA GLN A 166 -15.27 4.17 3.81
C GLN A 166 -16.47 4.40 4.72
N ASP A 167 -17.30 3.39 4.92
CA ASP A 167 -18.55 3.49 5.64
C ASP A 167 -18.49 2.90 7.07
N HIS A 168 -17.36 2.27 7.41
CA HIS A 168 -17.00 1.77 8.72
C HIS A 168 -17.94 0.65 9.20
N ASP A 169 -18.32 -0.24 8.30
CA ASP A 169 -19.19 -1.38 8.60
C ASP A 169 -18.41 -2.65 9.02
N GLY A 170 -17.09 -2.62 8.87
CA GLY A 170 -16.17 -3.71 9.21
C GLY A 170 -15.70 -4.55 8.03
N PHE A 171 -16.23 -4.33 6.84
CA PHE A 171 -15.73 -4.89 5.58
C PHE A 171 -14.96 -3.81 4.81
N GLY A 172 -13.76 -4.15 4.34
CA GLY A 172 -12.98 -3.20 3.56
C GLY A 172 -13.57 -2.95 2.17
N ASP A 173 -13.35 -1.76 1.60
CA ASP A 173 -13.80 -1.34 0.26
C ASP A 173 -13.46 -2.37 -0.86
N ALA A 174 -12.44 -3.20 -0.64
CA ALA A 174 -11.99 -4.22 -1.58
C ALA A 174 -12.88 -5.47 -1.63
N CYS A 175 -13.56 -5.80 -0.54
CA CYS A 175 -14.43 -6.97 -0.40
C CYS A 175 -15.87 -6.61 -0.02
N ASP A 176 -16.12 -5.34 0.30
CA ASP A 176 -17.45 -4.82 0.56
C ASP A 176 -18.27 -4.74 -0.73
N ASN A 177 -19.47 -5.34 -0.72
CA ASN A 177 -20.39 -5.23 -1.84
C ASN A 177 -21.03 -3.84 -1.96
N CYS A 178 -20.86 -2.98 -0.95
CA CYS A 178 -21.53 -1.70 -0.81
C CYS A 178 -20.66 -0.60 -0.19
N PRO A 179 -19.52 -0.20 -0.82
CA PRO A 179 -18.42 0.57 -0.22
C PRO A 179 -18.71 1.99 0.30
N THR A 180 -19.96 2.38 0.42
CA THR A 180 -20.40 3.72 0.80
C THR A 180 -21.64 3.70 1.70
N ILE A 181 -22.20 2.53 2.00
CA ILE A 181 -23.45 2.36 2.75
C ILE A 181 -23.26 1.21 3.74
N PRO A 182 -23.23 1.49 5.06
CA PRO A 182 -22.88 0.46 6.03
C PRO A 182 -23.84 -0.72 6.00
N ASN A 183 -23.32 -1.92 5.73
CA ASN A 183 -24.08 -3.16 5.73
C ASN A 183 -23.24 -4.33 6.31
N PRO A 184 -23.03 -4.38 7.64
CA PRO A 184 -22.14 -5.37 8.28
C PRO A 184 -22.48 -6.85 8.03
N ASP A 185 -23.68 -7.15 7.55
CA ASP A 185 -24.11 -8.51 7.16
C ASP A 185 -23.84 -8.81 5.67
N GLN A 186 -23.25 -7.85 4.94
CA GLN A 186 -23.00 -7.84 3.51
C GLN A 186 -24.27 -8.16 2.70
N ASP A 187 -25.43 -7.68 3.17
CA ASP A 187 -26.71 -7.80 2.47
C ASP A 187 -26.72 -6.88 1.24
N PRO A 188 -26.73 -7.42 0.01
CA PRO A 188 -26.76 -6.60 -1.21
C PRO A 188 -27.97 -5.66 -1.30
N CYS A 189 -29.01 -5.94 -0.52
CA CYS A 189 -30.27 -5.20 -0.50
C CYS A 189 -30.24 -3.91 0.29
N VAL A 190 -29.17 -3.67 1.04
CA VAL A 190 -28.92 -2.36 1.65
C VAL A 190 -28.49 -1.33 0.59
N CYS A 191 -27.97 -1.81 -0.54
CA CYS A 191 -27.13 -1.05 -1.46
C CYS A 191 -27.83 -0.79 -2.80
N ALA A 192 -28.75 -1.69 -3.13
CA ALA A 192 -29.71 -1.54 -4.19
C ALA A 192 -31.12 -1.73 -3.64
N GLU A 193 -32.12 -1.21 -4.33
CA GLU A 193 -33.49 -1.65 -4.12
C GLU A 193 -33.61 -3.13 -4.56
N CYS A 194 -33.43 -4.08 -3.62
CA CYS A 194 -33.76 -5.50 -3.83
C CYS A 194 -35.26 -5.73 -3.85
N ASN A 195 -35.92 -5.15 -4.84
CA ASN A 195 -37.33 -5.42 -5.06
C ASN A 195 -37.47 -6.63 -5.99
N ILE A 196 -38.37 -7.56 -5.66
CA ILE A 196 -38.85 -8.51 -6.67
C ILE A 196 -39.44 -7.68 -7.82
N ILE A 197 -38.89 -7.85 -9.02
CA ILE A 197 -39.33 -7.16 -10.23
C ILE A 197 -39.98 -8.15 -11.21
N ASN A 198 -40.68 -7.60 -12.20
CA ASN A 198 -41.26 -8.36 -13.31
C ASN A 198 -42.24 -9.48 -12.89
N ILE A 199 -43.01 -9.25 -11.81
CA ILE A 199 -44.04 -10.19 -11.38
C ILE A 199 -45.14 -10.21 -12.44
N THR A 200 -45.25 -11.33 -13.14
CA THR A 200 -46.22 -11.54 -14.21
C THR A 200 -47.11 -12.72 -13.94
N ILE A 201 -48.33 -12.67 -14.45
CA ILE A 201 -49.26 -13.80 -14.43
C ILE A 201 -49.81 -14.06 -15.83
N SER A 202 -49.69 -15.30 -16.30
CA SER A 202 -50.39 -15.79 -17.48
C SER A 202 -51.51 -16.75 -17.07
N PHE A 203 -52.70 -16.60 -17.66
CA PHE A 203 -53.88 -17.43 -17.35
C PHE A 203 -53.95 -18.70 -18.23
N SER A 204 -52.82 -19.12 -18.76
CA SER A 204 -52.66 -20.33 -19.56
C SER A 204 -51.84 -21.34 -18.76
N SER A 205 -52.51 -22.33 -18.18
CA SER A 205 -51.85 -23.44 -17.50
C SER A 205 -52.51 -24.78 -17.85
N PRO A 206 -51.81 -25.91 -17.66
CA PRO A 206 -52.35 -27.26 -17.89
C PRO A 206 -53.62 -27.56 -17.07
N PHE A 207 -53.88 -26.83 -15.99
CA PHE A 207 -55.00 -27.09 -15.05
C PHE A 207 -56.32 -26.40 -15.43
N GLY A 208 -56.38 -25.77 -16.61
CA GLY A 208 -57.60 -25.22 -17.20
C GLY A 208 -58.02 -23.84 -16.68
N LYS A 209 -59.17 -23.34 -17.12
CA LYS A 209 -59.64 -21.97 -16.85
C LYS A 209 -59.60 -21.61 -15.35
N GLY A 210 -58.97 -20.49 -15.04
CA GLY A 210 -58.84 -19.94 -13.67
C GLY A 210 -57.52 -20.27 -12.96
N SER A 211 -56.70 -21.17 -13.52
CA SER A 211 -55.31 -21.39 -13.09
C SER A 211 -54.35 -20.50 -13.88
N GLY A 212 -53.11 -20.36 -13.43
CA GLY A 212 -52.12 -19.53 -14.11
C GLY A 212 -50.68 -19.88 -13.78
N LEU A 213 -49.76 -19.41 -14.61
CA LEU A 213 -48.33 -19.42 -14.36
C LEU A 213 -47.95 -18.03 -13.84
N VAL A 214 -47.36 -17.98 -12.65
CA VAL A 214 -46.78 -16.78 -12.06
C VAL A 214 -45.28 -16.83 -12.27
N SER A 215 -44.72 -15.74 -12.77
CA SER A 215 -43.28 -15.61 -12.99
C SER A 215 -42.77 -14.34 -12.34
N TRP A 216 -41.60 -14.39 -11.71
CA TRP A 216 -40.98 -13.21 -11.09
C TRP A 216 -39.46 -13.31 -11.15
N THR A 217 -38.79 -12.16 -11.12
CA THR A 217 -37.33 -12.09 -11.04
C THR A 217 -36.94 -11.62 -9.65
N THR A 218 -36.06 -12.37 -9.02
CA THR A 218 -35.45 -12.01 -7.73
C THR A 218 -34.14 -11.26 -7.98
N PRO A 219 -33.76 -10.30 -7.12
CA PRO A 219 -32.40 -9.77 -7.13
C PRO A 219 -31.43 -10.79 -6.47
N PRO A 220 -30.12 -10.55 -6.52
CA PRO A 220 -29.15 -11.30 -5.74
C PRO A 220 -29.45 -11.12 -4.24
N GLU A 221 -29.88 -12.17 -3.55
CA GLU A 221 -30.16 -12.11 -2.10
C GLU A 221 -29.63 -13.36 -1.41
N VAL A 222 -28.75 -13.21 -0.43
CA VAL A 222 -28.12 -14.34 0.28
C VAL A 222 -28.92 -14.81 1.51
N ASP A 223 -29.95 -14.07 1.93
CA ASP A 223 -30.69 -14.30 3.18
C ASP A 223 -32.14 -14.82 2.97
N LEU A 224 -32.45 -15.35 1.79
CA LEU A 224 -33.80 -15.85 1.46
C LEU A 224 -34.03 -17.32 1.79
N VAL A 225 -35.16 -17.57 2.45
CA VAL A 225 -35.68 -18.93 2.71
C VAL A 225 -36.51 -19.42 1.52
N GLY A 226 -37.28 -18.52 0.90
CA GLY A 226 -38.14 -18.85 -0.23
C GLY A 226 -39.32 -17.91 -0.41
N PHE A 227 -40.30 -18.34 -1.20
CA PHE A 227 -41.41 -17.52 -1.65
C PHE A 227 -42.77 -18.18 -1.39
N ASN A 228 -43.76 -17.35 -1.08
CA ASN A 228 -45.17 -17.72 -1.12
C ASN A 228 -45.88 -16.91 -2.21
N ILE A 229 -46.87 -17.51 -2.84
CA ILE A 229 -47.75 -16.80 -3.78
C ILE A 229 -49.10 -16.66 -3.09
N VAL A 230 -49.56 -15.42 -2.96
CA VAL A 230 -50.75 -15.09 -2.19
C VAL A 230 -51.72 -14.25 -2.99
N VAL A 231 -52.99 -14.33 -2.61
CA VAL A 231 -54.03 -13.37 -2.99
C VAL A 231 -54.68 -12.85 -1.73
N PHE A 232 -55.09 -11.59 -1.76
CA PHE A 232 -55.91 -11.01 -0.69
C PHE A 232 -57.38 -11.01 -1.14
N ASP A 233 -58.27 -11.46 -0.27
CA ASP A 233 -59.71 -11.36 -0.54
C ASP A 233 -60.24 -9.93 -0.37
N ASN A 234 -61.51 -9.70 -0.71
CA ASN A 234 -62.14 -8.38 -0.60
C ASN A 234 -62.24 -7.84 0.84
N LYS A 235 -61.92 -8.67 1.86
CA LYS A 235 -61.86 -8.29 3.27
C LYS A 235 -60.41 -8.11 3.76
N GLY A 236 -59.43 -8.28 2.87
CA GLY A 236 -58.01 -8.23 3.19
C GLY A 236 -57.42 -9.51 3.78
N ASN A 237 -58.16 -10.63 3.79
CA ASN A 237 -57.61 -11.89 4.31
C ASN A 237 -56.58 -12.47 3.33
N ARG A 238 -55.42 -12.83 3.86
CA ARG A 238 -54.35 -13.53 3.14
C ARG A 238 -54.77 -14.95 2.78
N ILE A 239 -54.70 -15.31 1.51
CA ILE A 239 -54.94 -16.66 1.00
C ILE A 239 -53.69 -17.11 0.24
N GLN A 240 -53.03 -18.15 0.75
CA GLN A 240 -51.87 -18.75 0.11
C GLN A 240 -52.29 -19.71 -1.01
N LEU A 241 -51.61 -19.64 -2.15
CA LEU A 241 -51.91 -20.43 -3.34
C LEU A 241 -50.96 -21.61 -3.54
N ASN A 242 -49.72 -21.50 -3.09
CA ASN A 242 -48.74 -22.60 -3.08
C ASN A 242 -48.92 -23.48 -1.82
N PRO A 243 -49.04 -24.81 -1.94
CA PRO A 243 -49.21 -25.71 -0.80
C PRO A 243 -47.97 -25.84 0.11
N ALA A 244 -46.78 -25.55 -0.41
CA ALA A 244 -45.52 -25.55 0.31
C ALA A 244 -44.67 -24.37 -0.14
N LEU A 245 -43.76 -23.92 0.73
CA LEU A 245 -42.82 -22.84 0.44
C LEU A 245 -42.03 -23.15 -0.83
N ILE A 246 -41.91 -22.18 -1.72
CA ILE A 246 -41.09 -22.30 -2.94
C ILE A 246 -39.65 -21.99 -2.52
N PRO A 247 -38.74 -22.97 -2.48
CA PRO A 247 -37.38 -22.73 -2.00
C PRO A 247 -36.64 -21.77 -2.92
N CYS A 248 -35.75 -20.96 -2.37
CA CYS A 248 -34.82 -20.20 -3.20
C CYS A 248 -33.62 -21.08 -3.57
N GLU A 249 -33.64 -21.69 -4.76
CA GLU A 249 -32.59 -22.63 -5.19
C GLU A 249 -31.32 -21.92 -5.71
N GLU A 250 -31.45 -20.70 -6.26
CA GLU A 250 -30.32 -19.97 -6.90
C GLU A 250 -30.00 -18.60 -6.26
N CYS A 251 -30.60 -18.28 -5.10
CA CYS A 251 -30.36 -17.02 -4.36
C CYS A 251 -28.88 -16.74 -4.04
N VAL A 252 -28.03 -17.76 -4.12
CA VAL A 252 -26.62 -17.70 -3.68
C VAL A 252 -25.65 -17.23 -4.79
N THR A 253 -26.12 -17.00 -6.04
CA THR A 253 -25.19 -16.93 -7.19
C THR A 253 -24.93 -15.53 -7.79
N GLY A 254 -25.48 -14.45 -7.24
CA GLY A 254 -25.15 -13.09 -7.73
C GLY A 254 -25.86 -12.66 -9.02
N ILE A 255 -26.73 -13.50 -9.59
CA ILE A 255 -27.49 -13.22 -10.82
C ILE A 255 -28.97 -13.41 -10.50
N GLY A 256 -29.79 -12.40 -10.74
CA GLY A 256 -31.22 -12.50 -10.46
C GLY A 256 -31.86 -13.68 -11.18
N HIS A 257 -32.59 -14.52 -10.44
CA HIS A 257 -33.16 -15.75 -10.97
C HIS A 257 -34.64 -15.57 -11.36
N LEU A 258 -35.03 -16.15 -12.50
CA LEU A 258 -36.41 -16.19 -12.97
C LEU A 258 -37.12 -17.41 -12.37
N TYR A 259 -38.02 -17.13 -11.44
CA TYR A 259 -38.91 -18.12 -10.88
C TYR A 259 -40.17 -18.27 -11.71
N ASN A 260 -40.67 -19.50 -11.79
CA ASN A 260 -41.90 -19.85 -12.46
C ASN A 260 -42.67 -20.82 -11.58
N TYR A 261 -43.92 -20.50 -11.27
CA TYR A 261 -44.76 -21.36 -10.43
C TYR A 261 -46.20 -21.42 -10.94
N ILE A 262 -46.73 -22.64 -11.02
CA ILE A 262 -48.11 -22.86 -11.45
C ILE A 262 -49.02 -22.78 -10.22
N ILE A 263 -49.94 -21.82 -10.23
CA ILE A 263 -50.94 -21.67 -9.18
C ILE A 263 -52.25 -22.37 -9.53
N PRO A 264 -52.98 -22.90 -8.52
CA PRO A 264 -54.28 -23.51 -8.73
C PRO A 264 -55.34 -22.49 -9.16
N LYS A 265 -56.55 -22.99 -9.42
CA LYS A 265 -57.69 -22.14 -9.76
C LYS A 265 -57.99 -21.17 -8.63
N HIS A 266 -58.04 -19.89 -8.95
CA HIS A 266 -58.36 -18.81 -8.03
C HIS A 266 -59.49 -17.92 -8.59
N LYS A 267 -60.04 -17.04 -7.76
CA LYS A 267 -61.11 -16.12 -8.20
C LYS A 267 -60.53 -15.07 -9.15
N SER A 268 -61.10 -14.98 -10.34
CA SER A 268 -60.80 -13.93 -11.31
C SER A 268 -61.06 -12.55 -10.69
N GLY A 269 -60.07 -11.65 -10.76
CA GLY A 269 -60.16 -10.28 -10.24
C GLY A 269 -59.45 -10.04 -8.91
N HIS A 270 -58.90 -11.06 -8.26
CA HIS A 270 -57.97 -10.86 -7.15
C HIS A 270 -56.55 -10.66 -7.68
N ASN A 271 -55.88 -9.64 -7.17
CA ASN A 271 -54.46 -9.40 -7.45
C ASN A 271 -53.60 -10.50 -6.83
N VAL A 272 -52.68 -11.05 -7.62
CA VAL A 272 -51.70 -12.04 -7.16
C VAL A 272 -50.44 -11.31 -6.70
N PHE A 273 -49.86 -11.75 -5.60
CA PHE A 273 -48.65 -11.18 -5.02
C PHE A 273 -47.64 -12.29 -4.71
N VAL A 274 -46.38 -11.91 -4.66
CA VAL A 274 -45.28 -12.77 -4.22
C VAL A 274 -44.83 -12.27 -2.85
N GLU A 275 -44.87 -13.13 -1.85
CA GLU A 275 -44.30 -12.89 -0.54
C GLU A 275 -42.90 -13.51 -0.47
N GLN A 276 -41.91 -12.70 -0.14
CA GLN A 276 -40.53 -13.09 0.08
C GLN A 276 -40.30 -13.34 1.58
N LEU A 277 -39.77 -14.50 1.93
CA LEU A 277 -39.44 -14.87 3.31
C LEU A 277 -37.93 -14.87 3.51
N ARG A 278 -37.45 -14.07 4.47
CA ARG A 278 -36.05 -13.98 4.87
C ARG A 278 -35.73 -14.88 6.07
N MET A 279 -34.45 -15.23 6.25
CA MET A 279 -34.00 -16.11 7.35
C MET A 279 -34.30 -15.52 8.74
N ASN A 280 -34.32 -14.19 8.87
CA ASN A 280 -34.71 -13.49 10.10
C ASN A 280 -36.22 -13.55 10.39
N GLY A 281 -37.02 -14.20 9.53
CA GLY A 281 -38.47 -14.36 9.69
C GLY A 281 -39.31 -13.20 9.15
N THR A 282 -38.68 -12.17 8.57
CA THR A 282 -39.40 -11.06 7.94
C THR A 282 -40.07 -11.51 6.64
N VAL A 283 -41.23 -10.92 6.34
CA VAL A 283 -42.03 -11.19 5.14
C VAL A 283 -42.25 -9.88 4.40
N GLN A 284 -41.81 -9.80 3.15
CA GLN A 284 -42.09 -8.67 2.26
C GLN A 284 -43.04 -9.10 1.16
N THR A 285 -44.02 -8.26 0.82
CA THR A 285 -45.04 -8.56 -0.19
C THR A 285 -44.85 -7.68 -1.42
N PHE A 286 -44.71 -8.31 -2.59
CA PHE A 286 -44.48 -7.64 -3.86
C PHE A 286 -45.62 -7.92 -4.84
N GLY A 287 -45.99 -6.88 -5.61
CA GLY A 287 -47.04 -6.96 -6.62
C GLY A 287 -47.90 -5.70 -6.67
N PRO A 288 -49.07 -5.76 -7.35
CA PRO A 288 -49.68 -6.96 -7.90
C PRO A 288 -48.99 -7.47 -9.17
N ALA A 289 -49.10 -8.77 -9.44
CA ALA A 289 -48.65 -9.39 -10.67
C ALA A 289 -49.35 -8.75 -11.89
N VAL A 290 -48.56 -8.33 -12.87
CA VAL A 290 -49.07 -7.75 -14.11
C VAL A 290 -49.47 -8.88 -15.06
N LYS A 291 -50.64 -8.76 -15.68
CA LYS A 291 -51.05 -9.74 -16.69
C LYS A 291 -50.12 -9.68 -17.89
N HIS A 292 -49.48 -10.81 -18.21
CA HIS A 292 -48.72 -11.01 -19.44
C HIS A 292 -49.63 -11.57 -20.55
#